data_AF-A0AAD7Z5S9-F1
#
_entry.id   AF-A0AAD7Z5S9-F1
#
_cell.length_a   1.000
_cell.length_b   1.000
_cell.length_c   1.000
_cell.angle_alpha   90.00
_cell.angle_beta   90.00
_cell.angle_gamma   90.00
#
_symmetry.space_group_name_H-M   'P 1'
#
loop_
_entity.id
_entity.type
_entity.pdbx_description
1 polymer ?
#
loop_
_entity_poly.entity_id
_entity_poly.type
_entity_poly.pdbx_seq_one_letter_code
_entity_poly.pdbx_strand_id
1 'polypeptide(L)' 'VDGRWTSWSSWSTCGPDCKHHRRRTCTSPSPSNGGKYCPGRDLTSANCTGGMCHVGKEDMVNYDGAQLAEE' A
#
# COMPACT_ATOMS: atom_id res chain seq x y z
N VAL A 1 -6.98 27.91 -1.34
CA VAL A 1 -5.73 27.21 -0.95
C VAL A 1 -5.71 25.88 -1.64
N ASP A 2 -4.76 25.66 -2.54
CA ASP A 2 -4.62 24.38 -3.22
C ASP A 2 -4.13 23.30 -2.26
N GLY A 3 -4.67 22.10 -2.41
CA GLY A 3 -4.27 20.96 -1.61
C GLY A 3 -2.83 20.56 -1.92
N ARG A 4 -2.08 20.15 -0.90
CA ARG A 4 -0.76 19.54 -1.09
C ARG A 4 -0.68 18.16 -0.45
N TRP A 5 0.10 17.31 -1.10
CA TRP A 5 0.36 15.96 -0.66
C TRP A 5 1.14 15.96 0.64
N THR A 6 0.72 15.10 1.58
CA THR A 6 1.56 14.69 2.70
C THR A 6 2.77 13.90 2.20
N SER A 7 3.78 13.78 3.06
CA SER A 7 4.84 12.80 2.87
C SER A 7 4.25 11.42 2.65
N TRP A 8 4.86 10.65 1.76
CA TRP A 8 4.44 9.27 1.53
C TRP A 8 4.52 8.46 2.83
N SER A 9 3.54 7.57 3.02
CA SER A 9 3.62 6.53 4.04
C SER A 9 4.80 5.61 3.77
N SER A 10 5.20 4.86 4.80
CA SER A 10 6.06 3.70 4.62
C SER A 10 5.49 2.76 3.57
N TRP A 11 6.38 2.09 2.84
CA TRP A 11 6.01 1.03 1.91
C TRP A 11 5.42 -0.15 2.67
N SER A 12 4.37 -0.75 2.11
CA SER A 12 3.85 -2.03 2.56
C SER A 12 4.89 -3.14 2.35
N THR A 13 4.64 -4.29 2.96
CA THR A 13 5.37 -5.53 2.66
C THR A 13 5.24 -5.89 1.18
N CYS A 14 6.27 -6.56 0.65
CA CYS A 14 6.27 -7.04 -0.72
C CYS A 14 5.20 -8.11 -0.91
N GLY A 15 4.31 -7.88 -1.87
CA GLY A 15 3.32 -8.86 -2.29
C GLY A 15 3.92 -9.99 -3.12
N PRO A 16 3.13 -11.04 -3.42
CA PRO A 16 3.54 -12.16 -4.27
C PRO A 16 3.86 -11.72 -5.71
N ASP A 17 3.30 -10.60 -6.16
CA ASP A 17 3.61 -9.96 -7.44
C ASP A 17 4.89 -9.11 -7.39
N CYS A 18 5.65 -9.19 -6.29
CA CYS A 18 6.86 -8.42 -6.02
C CYS A 18 6.69 -6.92 -6.10
N LYS A 19 5.49 -6.44 -5.79
CA LYS A 19 5.23 -5.02 -5.64
C LYS A 19 4.90 -4.72 -4.20
N HIS A 20 5.33 -3.55 -3.77
CA HIS A 20 4.85 -2.92 -2.57
C HIS A 20 4.05 -1.67 -2.91
N HIS A 21 3.23 -1.24 -1.97
CA HIS A 21 2.36 -0.09 -2.13
C HIS A 21 2.66 0.94 -1.07
N ARG A 22 2.47 2.21 -1.38
CA ARG A 22 2.47 3.28 -0.38
C ARG A 22 1.36 4.26 -0.67
N ARG A 23 0.88 4.93 0.37
CA ARG A 23 -0.20 5.90 0.30
C ARG A 23 0.24 7.27 0.75
N ARG A 24 -0.42 8.30 0.25
CA ARG A 24 -0.30 9.68 0.70
C ARG A 24 -1.68 10.31 0.70
N THR A 25 -1.83 11.39 1.44
CA THR A 25 -3.10 12.10 1.62
C THR A 25 -2.95 13.56 1.22
N CYS A 26 -3.98 14.12 0.60
CA CYS A 26 -3.98 15.52 0.16
C CYS A 26 -4.45 16.44 1.30
N THR A 27 -3.68 16.50 2.39
CA THR A 27 -4.09 17.21 3.61
C THR A 27 -3.03 18.14 4.21
N SER A 28 -1.89 18.37 3.53
CA SER A 28 -0.79 19.16 4.08
C SER A 28 -0.36 20.33 3.17
N PRO A 29 -1.21 21.36 2.97
CA PRO A 29 -2.53 21.60 3.58
C PRO A 29 -3.70 20.97 2.81
N SER A 30 -4.86 20.87 3.45
CA SER A 30 -6.11 20.46 2.80
C SER A 30 -6.59 21.54 1.81
N PRO A 31 -7.14 21.15 0.65
CA PRO A 31 -7.73 22.11 -0.27
C PRO A 31 -8.90 22.85 0.40
N SER A 32 -8.95 24.17 0.24
CA SER A 32 -9.98 25.03 0.85
C SER A 32 -10.25 26.26 -0.03
N ASN A 33 -11.42 26.90 0.15
CA ASN A 33 -11.88 28.04 -0.65
C ASN A 33 -11.84 27.79 -2.17
N GLY A 34 -12.34 26.63 -2.61
CA GLY A 34 -12.33 26.25 -4.03
C GLY A 34 -10.94 25.87 -4.58
N GLY A 35 -9.97 25.63 -3.71
CA GLY A 35 -8.64 25.17 -4.11
C GLY A 35 -8.66 23.77 -4.74
N LYS A 36 -7.68 23.51 -5.61
CA LYS A 36 -7.62 22.26 -6.37
C LYS A 36 -7.20 21.10 -5.48
N TYR A 37 -7.79 19.93 -5.75
CA TYR A 37 -7.28 18.68 -5.17
C TYR A 37 -5.89 18.36 -5.73
N CYS A 38 -5.09 17.63 -4.96
CA CYS A 38 -3.72 17.32 -5.33
C CYS A 38 -3.66 16.48 -6.62
N PRO A 39 -2.85 16.85 -7.61
CA PRO A 39 -2.74 16.10 -8.85
C PRO A 39 -2.00 14.77 -8.63
N GLY A 40 -2.50 13.73 -9.30
CA GLY A 40 -1.94 12.37 -9.27
C GLY A 40 -2.67 11.42 -8.32
N ARG A 41 -2.11 10.22 -8.15
CA ARG A 41 -2.70 9.16 -7.32
C ARG A 41 -2.27 9.29 -5.86
N ASP A 42 -3.19 8.97 -4.95
CA ASP A 42 -2.97 8.81 -3.50
C ASP A 42 -2.28 7.47 -3.20
N LEU A 43 -2.49 6.46 -4.04
CA LEU A 43 -1.86 5.14 -3.97
C LEU A 43 -0.86 4.97 -5.11
N THR A 44 0.34 4.48 -4.78
CA THR A 44 1.34 4.09 -5.79
C THR A 44 1.93 2.72 -5.46
N SER A 45 2.29 1.98 -6.52
CA SER A 45 2.98 0.69 -6.44
C SER A 45 4.36 0.79 -7.07
N ALA A 46 5.32 0.09 -6.48
CA ALA A 46 6.67 -0.04 -7.02
C ALA A 46 7.18 -1.47 -6.85
N ASN A 47 8.16 -1.85 -7.67
CA ASN A 47 8.79 -3.16 -7.56
C ASN A 47 9.68 -3.21 -6.33
N CYS A 48 9.65 -4.34 -5.65
CA CYS A 48 10.51 -4.62 -4.52
C CYS A 48 11.97 -4.79 -4.97
N THR A 49 12.87 -4.01 -4.38
CA THR A 49 14.31 -4.08 -4.65
C THR A 49 15.03 -4.77 -3.49
N GLY A 50 16.09 -5.54 -3.79
CA GLY A 50 16.97 -6.11 -2.76
C GLY A 50 16.56 -7.49 -2.25
N GLY A 51 16.04 -8.37 -3.11
CA GLY A 51 15.80 -9.78 -2.76
C GLY A 51 14.56 -10.05 -1.91
N MET A 52 13.85 -9.00 -1.45
CA MET A 52 12.55 -9.11 -0.75
C MET A 52 11.40 -9.61 -1.65
N CYS A 53 11.70 -9.79 -2.94
CA CYS A 53 10.83 -10.39 -3.92
C CYS A 53 11.06 -11.91 -3.90
N HIS A 54 10.41 -12.59 -2.96
CA HIS A 54 10.39 -14.05 -2.92
C HIS A 54 9.24 -14.57 -3.80
N VAL A 55 9.36 -14.45 -5.12
CA VAL A 55 8.49 -15.20 -6.05
C VAL A 55 8.78 -16.68 -5.83
N GLY A 56 7.97 -17.35 -5.03
CA GLY A 56 7.96 -18.81 -4.91
C GLY A 56 8.90 -19.41 -3.88
N LYS A 57 8.85 -18.97 -2.61
CA LYS A 57 9.29 -19.85 -1.51
C LYS A 57 8.59 -19.65 -0.16
N GLU A 58 7.30 -19.31 -0.15
CA GLU A 58 6.51 -19.40 1.09
C GLU A 58 5.00 -19.66 0.83
N ASP A 59 4.70 -20.62 -0.05
CA ASP A 59 3.43 -21.36 -0.03
C ASP A 59 3.35 -22.34 1.17
N MET A 60 3.97 -22.03 2.32
CA MET A 60 3.98 -22.88 3.51
C MET A 60 4.00 -22.11 4.83
N VAL A 61 3.30 -20.96 4.92
CA VAL A 61 2.63 -20.69 6.21
C VAL A 61 1.34 -21.51 6.17
N ASN A 62 1.48 -22.74 6.65
CA ASN A 62 0.42 -23.65 7.05
C ASN A 62 -0.90 -22.92 7.29
N TYR A 63 -1.85 -23.11 6.38
CA TYR A 63 -3.27 -23.07 6.69
C TYR A 63 -3.61 -24.36 7.45
N ASP A 64 -2.93 -24.59 8.57
CA ASP A 64 -3.31 -25.64 9.52
C ASP A 64 -4.53 -25.12 10.30
N GLY A 65 -5.69 -25.57 9.85
CA GLY A 65 -6.82 -25.82 10.73
C GLY A 65 -7.72 -24.62 11.06
N ALA A 66 -8.59 -24.27 10.12
CA ALA A 66 -9.99 -24.01 10.49
C ALA A 66 -10.79 -25.27 10.11
N GLN A 67 -10.64 -26.30 10.94
CA GLN A 67 -11.53 -27.45 11.01
C GLN A 67 -12.95 -26.92 11.13
N LEU A 68 -13.81 -27.37 10.22
CA LEU A 68 -15.25 -27.31 10.36
C LEU A 68 -15.63 -27.93 11.71
N ALA A 69 -16.14 -27.12 12.63
CA ALA A 69 -17.03 -27.59 13.67
C ALA A 69 -18.42 -27.11 13.27
N GLU A 70 -19.16 -28.01 12.63
CA GLU A 70 -20.62 -27.96 12.68
C GLU A 70 -21.03 -28.49 14.07
N GLU A 71 -21.83 -27.69 14.77
CA GLU A 71 -22.76 -28.16 15.81
C GLU A 71 -24.16 -27.60 15.47
#